data_AF-A0A8H6KE18-F1
#
_entry.id   AF-A0A8H6KE18-F1
#
_cell.length_a   1.000
_cell.length_b   1.000
_cell.length_c   1.000
_cell.angle_alpha   90.00
_cell.angle_beta   90.00
_cell.angle_gamma   90.00
#
_symmetry.space_group_name_H-M   'P 1'
#
loop_
_entity.id
_entity.type
_entity.pdbx_description
1 polymer ?
#
loop_
_entity_poly.entity_id
_entity_poly.type
_entity_poly.pdbx_seq_one_letter_code
_entity_poly.pdbx_strand_id
1 'polypeptide(L)'
;MARKRSYKRNTPSAANKPLINTNKLLQRKVRLVTEQNIIDKPSPVEDFPMRKWSIVLYIIGEDGEEHPADCFQKVVYNLHPSFENPTQTFHKSPFKCENEGWGEFDMTIDCYITEKSKQSISHDLNFAKNRYEAEHTVSFKNPSQALQNILRETGPLPSDDDRLKKKGGAGKKGSQKYDYEKIAQALEKLEEDDLLRVIQIINDNKTSDTYIKSDVDGELMPASPTTDLLAAGEFSIDLYTMSDAMTKLLWDYLVSRSYLRQLRIQDWPLTATLRPTQKSKKGLVS
;
A
#
# COMPACT_ATOMS: atom_id res chain seq x y z
N MET A 1 -54.86 15.09 44.90
CA MET A 1 -54.57 13.91 44.05
C MET A 1 -53.48 14.27 43.05
N ALA A 2 -52.29 13.70 43.16
CA ALA A 2 -51.30 13.72 42.08
C ALA A 2 -50.43 12.45 42.21
N ARG A 3 -50.55 11.55 41.22
CA ARG A 3 -49.88 10.24 41.18
C ARG A 3 -48.46 10.35 40.61
N LYS A 4 -47.58 9.53 41.19
CA LYS A 4 -46.15 9.29 40.91
C LYS A 4 -45.80 9.11 39.43
N ARG A 5 -44.60 9.56 39.03
CA ARG A 5 -43.81 8.88 37.99
C ARG A 5 -42.35 8.76 38.42
N SER A 6 -41.89 7.51 38.43
CA SER A 6 -40.55 7.05 38.79
C SER A 6 -39.46 7.55 37.84
N TYR A 7 -38.32 7.95 38.40
CA TYR A 7 -37.07 8.13 37.67
C TYR A 7 -36.48 6.76 37.28
N LYS A 8 -36.52 6.42 35.99
CA LYS A 8 -35.65 5.38 35.41
C LYS A 8 -34.28 6.01 35.11
N ARG A 9 -33.23 5.53 35.79
CA ARG A 9 -31.84 5.78 35.42
C ARG A 9 -31.58 5.16 34.04
N ASN A 10 -31.38 5.99 33.04
CA ASN A 10 -30.85 5.56 31.74
C ASN A 10 -29.34 5.30 31.90
N THR A 11 -28.96 4.03 31.84
CA THR A 11 -27.60 3.59 31.54
C THR A 11 -27.26 3.98 30.09
N PRO A 12 -26.15 4.68 29.81
CA PRO A 12 -25.73 4.87 28.43
C PRO A 12 -25.29 3.53 27.83
N SER A 13 -26.03 3.12 26.81
CA SER A 13 -25.79 1.96 25.97
C SER A 13 -24.40 2.03 25.34
N ALA A 14 -23.64 0.95 25.48
CA ALA A 14 -22.38 0.72 24.79
C ALA A 14 -22.64 0.52 23.29
N ALA A 15 -22.61 1.60 22.51
CA ALA A 15 -22.63 1.51 21.04
C ALA A 15 -22.06 2.79 20.40
N ASN A 16 -20.74 2.85 20.30
CA ASN A 16 -20.02 3.40 19.14
C ASN A 16 -18.51 3.25 19.38
N LYS A 17 -18.01 2.04 19.15
CA LYS A 17 -16.59 1.88 18.80
C LYS A 17 -16.50 2.27 17.32
N PRO A 18 -15.69 3.27 16.93
CA PRO A 18 -15.41 3.47 15.53
C PRO A 18 -14.77 2.19 15.00
N LEU A 19 -15.40 1.61 13.99
CA LEU A 19 -14.80 0.58 13.15
C LEU A 19 -13.57 1.23 12.50
N ILE A 20 -12.38 1.00 13.07
CA ILE A 20 -11.14 1.41 12.42
C ILE A 20 -10.94 0.45 11.25
N ASN A 21 -11.45 0.85 10.08
CA ASN A 21 -11.02 0.34 8.79
C ASN A 21 -9.52 0.64 8.67
N THR A 22 -8.65 -0.31 9.02
CA THR A 22 -7.21 -0.20 8.74
C THR A 22 -6.92 -0.63 7.31
N ASN A 23 -7.58 0.01 6.34
CA ASN A 23 -7.01 0.19 5.02
C ASN A 23 -6.24 1.51 5.08
N LYS A 24 -5.12 1.51 5.80
CA LYS A 24 -4.33 2.73 6.05
C LYS A 24 -3.51 3.02 4.78
N LEU A 25 -4.16 3.66 3.81
CA LEU A 25 -3.50 4.17 2.62
C LEU A 25 -2.33 5.06 3.05
N LEU A 26 -1.15 4.79 2.50
CA LEU A 26 0.04 5.58 2.79
C LEU A 26 -0.17 6.98 2.24
N GLN A 27 -0.19 8.00 3.09
CA GLN A 27 -0.36 9.39 2.68
C GLN A 27 0.95 10.17 2.90
N ARG A 28 1.24 11.08 1.97
CA ARG A 28 2.29 12.11 2.13
C ARG A 28 1.73 13.48 1.77
N LYS A 29 2.38 14.51 2.25
CA LYS A 29 2.12 15.88 1.85
C LYS A 29 3.03 16.26 0.70
N VAL A 30 2.46 16.91 -0.30
CA VAL A 30 3.16 17.55 -1.41
C VAL A 30 3.00 19.04 -1.22
N ARG A 31 4.09 19.80 -1.39
CA ARG A 31 4.06 21.25 -1.38
C ARG A 31 4.38 21.77 -2.77
N LEU A 32 3.48 22.59 -3.29
CA LEU A 32 3.68 23.39 -4.48
C LEU A 32 4.22 24.74 -4.03
N VAL A 33 5.40 25.11 -4.53
CA VAL A 33 5.99 26.43 -4.31
C VAL A 33 5.86 27.22 -5.60
N THR A 34 5.15 28.33 -5.54
CA THR A 34 4.95 29.22 -6.68
C THR A 34 5.67 30.53 -6.43
N GLU A 35 6.50 30.91 -7.38
CA GLU A 35 7.25 32.18 -7.38
C GLU A 35 6.92 32.96 -8.64
N GLN A 36 6.73 34.26 -8.50
CA GLN A 36 6.47 35.15 -9.62
C GLN A 36 7.14 36.51 -9.45
N ASN A 37 7.50 37.11 -10.56
CA ASN A 37 8.04 38.46 -10.64
C ASN A 37 7.55 39.17 -11.89
N ILE A 38 7.35 40.48 -11.78
CA ILE A 38 7.09 41.34 -12.95
C ILE A 38 8.35 41.38 -13.82
N ILE A 39 8.16 41.33 -15.13
CA ILE A 39 9.21 41.47 -16.13
C ILE A 39 8.96 42.70 -17.00
N ASP A 40 10.03 43.31 -17.49
CA ASP A 40 9.98 44.47 -18.38
C ASP A 40 9.68 44.02 -19.82
N LYS A 41 8.49 43.43 -20.00
CA LYS A 41 7.93 43.07 -21.32
C LYS A 41 6.60 43.78 -21.51
N PRO A 42 6.30 44.29 -22.71
CA PRO A 42 5.03 44.94 -22.99
C PRO A 42 3.90 43.93 -22.80
N SER A 43 2.90 44.31 -22.01
CA SER A 43 1.70 43.49 -21.84
C SER A 43 0.72 43.73 -22.98
N PRO A 44 0.06 42.70 -23.49
CA PRO A 44 -1.05 42.85 -24.43
C PRO A 44 -2.29 43.52 -23.81
N VAL A 45 -2.38 43.56 -22.48
CA VAL A 45 -3.53 44.08 -21.74
C VAL A 45 -3.08 45.31 -20.94
N GLU A 46 -3.79 46.43 -21.12
CA GLU A 46 -3.56 47.66 -20.36
C GLU A 46 -3.73 47.40 -18.86
N ASP A 47 -2.88 48.03 -18.04
CA ASP A 47 -2.82 47.91 -16.57
C ASP A 47 -2.36 46.57 -15.97
N PHE A 48 -2.18 45.51 -16.77
CA PHE A 48 -1.68 44.22 -16.27
C PHE A 48 -0.25 43.97 -16.72
N PRO A 49 0.77 44.04 -15.84
CA PRO A 49 2.15 43.82 -16.26
C PRO A 49 2.40 42.35 -16.62
N MET A 50 3.31 42.11 -17.57
CA MET A 50 3.81 40.76 -17.83
C MET A 50 4.58 40.25 -16.61
N ARG A 51 4.36 38.99 -16.27
CA ARG A 51 5.03 38.31 -15.17
C ARG A 51 5.70 37.05 -15.68
N LYS A 52 6.85 36.76 -15.10
CA LYS A 52 7.46 35.44 -15.15
C LYS A 52 7.09 34.72 -13.87
N TRP A 53 6.62 33.49 -13.99
CA TRP A 53 6.25 32.66 -12.85
C TRP A 53 6.85 31.26 -12.99
N SER A 54 7.11 30.63 -11.86
CA SER A 54 7.53 29.25 -11.80
C SER A 54 6.85 28.49 -10.67
N ILE A 55 6.57 27.22 -10.91
CA ILE A 55 5.94 26.31 -9.95
C ILE A 55 6.86 25.12 -9.78
N VAL A 56 7.18 24.80 -8.53
CA VAL A 56 8.08 23.71 -8.14
C VAL A 56 7.36 22.78 -7.17
N LEU A 57 7.61 21.47 -7.26
CA LEU A 57 6.91 20.46 -6.49
C LEU A 57 7.87 19.70 -5.56
N TYR A 58 7.54 19.68 -4.26
CA TYR A 58 8.29 19.01 -3.21
C TYR A 58 7.42 18.01 -2.46
N ILE A 59 8.03 16.97 -1.88
CA ILE A 59 7.40 16.14 -0.85
C ILE A 59 7.82 16.68 0.51
N ILE A 60 6.86 16.77 1.43
CA ILE A 60 7.15 17.16 2.81
C ILE A 60 7.34 15.90 3.66
N GLY A 61 8.49 15.83 4.32
CA GLY A 61 8.84 14.80 5.29
C GLY A 61 8.02 14.90 6.58
N GLU A 62 8.12 13.90 7.47
CA GLU A 62 7.44 13.94 8.78
C GLU A 62 8.01 15.04 9.70
N ASP A 63 9.30 15.34 9.55
CA ASP A 63 10.00 16.46 10.20
C ASP A 63 9.61 17.83 9.64
N GLY A 64 8.87 17.87 8.52
CA GLY A 64 8.48 19.08 7.82
C GLY A 64 9.53 19.57 6.81
N GLU A 65 10.62 18.82 6.59
CA GLU A 65 11.63 19.16 5.59
C GLU A 65 11.13 18.91 4.16
N GLU A 66 11.68 19.69 3.22
CA GLU A 66 11.36 19.59 1.80
C GLU A 66 12.30 18.61 1.11
N HIS A 67 11.74 17.52 0.60
CA HIS A 67 12.45 16.51 -0.17
C HIS A 67 12.10 16.60 -1.66
N PRO A 68 13.02 16.19 -2.55
CA PRO A 68 12.71 15.94 -3.95
C PRO A 68 11.49 15.02 -4.10
N ALA A 69 10.59 15.36 -5.01
CA ALA A 69 9.35 14.60 -5.22
C ALA A 69 9.56 13.36 -6.13
N ASP A 70 10.63 12.59 -5.89
CA ASP A 70 11.05 11.45 -6.71
C ASP A 70 10.08 10.26 -6.67
N CYS A 71 9.05 10.33 -5.82
CA CYS A 71 7.93 9.39 -5.83
C CYS A 71 7.05 9.51 -7.08
N PHE A 72 7.21 10.57 -7.88
CA PHE A 72 6.51 10.74 -9.16
C PHE A 72 7.45 10.45 -10.34
N GLN A 73 6.99 9.62 -11.27
CA GLN A 73 7.71 9.36 -12.53
C GLN A 73 7.56 10.51 -13.53
N LYS A 74 6.42 11.22 -13.44
CA LYS A 74 6.05 12.28 -14.37
C LYS A 74 5.07 13.24 -13.73
N VAL A 75 5.24 14.53 -13.99
CA VAL A 75 4.29 15.58 -13.61
C VAL A 75 3.84 16.31 -14.88
N VAL A 76 2.54 16.52 -15.01
CA VAL A 76 1.94 17.22 -16.16
C VAL A 76 1.18 18.44 -15.65
N TYR A 77 1.61 19.62 -16.08
CA TYR A 77 0.94 20.88 -15.82
C TYR A 77 -0.07 21.16 -16.93
N ASN A 78 -1.35 21.23 -16.58
CA ASN A 78 -2.43 21.60 -17.49
C ASN A 78 -2.75 23.09 -17.33
N LEU A 79 -2.03 23.91 -18.07
CA LEU A 79 -2.14 25.37 -18.10
C LEU A 79 -3.42 25.82 -18.83
N HIS A 80 -3.69 27.12 -18.77
CA HIS A 80 -4.80 27.71 -19.50
C HIS A 80 -4.66 27.51 -21.03
N PRO A 81 -5.75 27.30 -21.79
CA PRO A 81 -5.68 27.06 -23.24
C PRO A 81 -5.09 28.20 -24.08
N SER A 82 -4.88 29.38 -23.50
CA SER A 82 -4.26 30.52 -24.19
C SER A 82 -2.75 30.39 -24.38
N PHE A 83 -2.10 29.45 -23.68
CA PHE A 83 -0.68 29.17 -23.87
C PHE A 83 -0.47 28.34 -25.13
N GLU A 84 0.64 28.57 -25.84
CA GLU A 84 0.99 27.78 -27.04
C GLU A 84 1.16 26.29 -26.71
N ASN A 85 1.78 25.99 -25.57
CA ASN A 85 1.92 24.65 -25.02
C ASN A 85 1.17 24.55 -23.68
N PRO A 86 -0.16 24.35 -23.70
CA PRO A 86 -0.97 24.34 -22.48
C PRO A 86 -0.76 23.08 -21.64
N THR A 87 -0.22 22.01 -22.20
CA THR A 87 0.09 20.77 -21.45
C THR A 87 1.60 20.56 -21.44
N GLN A 88 2.24 20.82 -20.28
CA GLN A 88 3.69 20.71 -20.13
C GLN A 88 4.04 19.52 -19.24
N THR A 89 4.92 18.65 -19.72
CA THR A 89 5.26 17.37 -19.07
C THR A 89 6.71 17.36 -18.62
N PHE A 90 6.94 16.98 -17.36
CA PHE A 90 8.26 16.89 -16.75
C PHE A 90 8.48 15.51 -16.13
N HIS A 91 9.69 14.99 -16.25
CA HIS A 91 10.04 13.62 -15.83
C HIS A 91 11.06 13.54 -14.70
N LYS A 92 11.56 14.69 -14.24
CA LYS A 92 12.59 14.76 -13.20
C LYS A 92 12.22 15.83 -12.18
N SER A 93 12.41 15.47 -10.91
CA SER A 93 12.36 16.41 -9.80
C SER A 93 13.36 17.56 -10.00
N PRO A 94 13.00 18.81 -9.65
CA PRO A 94 11.83 19.21 -8.89
C PRO A 94 10.61 19.59 -9.75
N PHE A 95 10.55 19.05 -10.98
CA PHE A 95 9.45 19.26 -11.95
C PHE A 95 9.14 20.73 -12.23
N LYS A 96 10.16 21.60 -12.19
CA LYS A 96 10.00 23.04 -12.32
C LYS A 96 9.34 23.40 -13.66
N CYS A 97 8.14 23.97 -13.57
CA CYS A 97 7.42 24.58 -14.68
C CYS A 97 7.65 26.09 -14.64
N GLU A 98 8.08 26.71 -15.74
CA GLU A 98 8.37 28.13 -15.81
C GLU A 98 7.77 28.72 -17.08
N ASN A 99 6.96 29.77 -16.95
CA ASN A 99 6.28 30.41 -18.06
C ASN A 99 6.11 31.91 -17.78
N GLU A 100 5.62 32.62 -18.79
CA GLU A 100 5.32 34.05 -18.71
C GLU A 100 3.85 34.30 -19.03
N GLY A 101 3.22 35.22 -18.32
CA GLY A 101 1.83 35.58 -18.53
C GLY A 101 1.42 36.81 -17.73
N TRP A 102 0.31 37.42 -18.14
CA TRP A 102 -0.27 38.60 -17.49
C TRP A 102 -1.46 38.26 -16.60
N GLY A 103 -2.08 37.09 -16.80
CA GLY A 103 -3.32 36.68 -16.15
C GLY A 103 -3.15 35.59 -15.10
N GLU A 104 -4.06 35.59 -14.13
CA GLU A 104 -4.24 34.57 -13.10
C GLU A 104 -5.20 33.49 -13.60
N PHE A 105 -5.02 32.23 -13.18
CA PHE A 105 -5.90 31.14 -13.57
C PHE A 105 -5.75 29.91 -12.68
N ASP A 106 -6.83 29.12 -12.60
CA ASP A 106 -6.80 27.79 -12.01
C ASP A 106 -6.23 26.77 -13.00
N MET A 107 -5.37 25.89 -12.50
CA MET A 107 -4.78 24.79 -13.26
C MET A 107 -4.87 23.46 -12.52
N THR A 108 -4.67 22.38 -13.25
CA THR A 108 -4.55 21.04 -12.67
C THR A 108 -3.16 20.48 -12.95
N ILE A 109 -2.51 19.99 -11.90
CA ILE A 109 -1.19 19.37 -11.94
C ILE A 109 -1.36 17.87 -11.72
N ASP A 110 -1.17 17.09 -12.78
CA ASP A 110 -1.29 15.64 -12.75
C ASP A 110 0.06 15.01 -12.39
N CYS A 111 0.15 14.46 -11.19
CA CYS A 111 1.33 13.76 -10.67
C CYS A 111 1.17 12.25 -10.88
N TYR A 112 1.99 11.66 -11.73
CA TYR A 112 1.98 10.23 -12.04
C TYR A 112 2.95 9.49 -11.12
N ILE A 113 2.42 8.57 -10.31
CA ILE A 113 3.21 7.66 -9.48
C ILE A 113 3.72 6.49 -10.33
N THR A 114 2.85 5.98 -11.21
CA THR A 114 3.17 4.98 -12.22
C THR A 114 2.47 5.35 -13.53
N GLU A 115 2.73 4.64 -14.62
CA GLU A 115 2.04 4.87 -15.89
C GLU A 115 0.51 4.78 -15.79
N LYS A 116 -0.01 3.97 -14.86
CA LYS A 116 -1.45 3.72 -14.66
C LYS A 116 -2.04 4.47 -13.47
N SER A 117 -1.20 5.02 -12.58
CA SER A 117 -1.63 5.68 -11.34
C SER A 117 -1.23 7.15 -11.33
N LYS A 118 -2.22 8.03 -11.30
CA LYS A 118 -2.03 9.48 -11.19
C LYS A 118 -2.86 10.09 -10.08
N GLN A 119 -2.41 11.23 -9.58
CA GLN A 119 -3.13 12.10 -8.67
C GLN A 119 -3.15 13.52 -9.22
N SER A 120 -4.33 14.10 -9.29
CA SER A 120 -4.54 15.44 -9.83
C SER A 120 -4.64 16.44 -8.68
N ILE A 121 -3.84 17.49 -8.74
CA ILE A 121 -3.79 18.57 -7.75
C ILE A 121 -4.31 19.83 -8.41
N SER A 122 -5.34 20.45 -7.84
CA SER A 122 -5.80 21.77 -8.25
C SER A 122 -4.89 22.84 -7.68
N HIS A 123 -4.44 23.76 -8.52
CA HIS A 123 -3.56 24.86 -8.14
C HIS A 123 -4.07 26.17 -8.73
N ASP A 124 -4.24 27.17 -7.87
CA ASP A 124 -4.59 28.53 -8.27
C ASP A 124 -3.29 29.33 -8.50
N LEU A 125 -3.07 29.77 -9.72
CA LEU A 125 -2.00 30.71 -10.05
C LEU A 125 -2.50 32.15 -9.89
N ASN A 126 -2.08 32.79 -8.82
CA ASN A 126 -2.38 34.19 -8.54
C ASN A 126 -1.13 35.02 -8.26
N PHE A 127 -1.27 36.35 -8.29
CA PHE A 127 -0.18 37.31 -8.16
C PHE A 127 -0.30 38.16 -6.89
N ALA A 128 -1.10 37.72 -5.92
CA ALA A 128 -1.28 38.40 -4.63
C ALA A 128 0.03 38.46 -3.81
N LYS A 129 0.91 37.46 -3.98
CA LYS A 129 2.24 37.40 -3.36
C LYS A 129 3.29 37.05 -4.42
N ASN A 130 4.53 37.49 -4.21
CA ASN A 130 5.66 37.08 -5.07
C ASN A 130 6.05 35.61 -4.85
N ARG A 131 5.76 35.06 -3.68
CA ARG A 131 5.98 33.66 -3.35
C ARG A 131 4.86 33.16 -2.44
N TYR A 132 4.32 31.98 -2.75
CA TYR A 132 3.36 31.30 -1.89
C TYR A 132 3.49 29.78 -2.03
N GLU A 133 2.92 29.07 -1.06
CA GLU A 133 3.01 27.62 -0.94
C GLU A 133 1.61 27.03 -0.79
N ALA A 134 1.34 25.94 -1.48
CA ALA A 134 0.10 25.18 -1.36
C ALA A 134 0.41 23.72 -1.01
N GLU A 135 -0.12 23.25 0.12
CA GLU A 135 0.04 21.86 0.57
C GLU A 135 -1.14 20.99 0.14
N HIS A 136 -0.84 19.82 -0.41
CA HIS A 136 -1.83 18.83 -0.84
C HIS A 136 -1.46 17.45 -0.29
N THR A 137 -2.46 16.66 0.08
CA THR A 137 -2.22 15.29 0.55
C THR A 137 -2.35 14.31 -0.62
N VAL A 138 -1.30 13.53 -0.86
CA VAL A 138 -1.28 12.48 -1.87
C VAL A 138 -1.32 11.10 -1.21
N SER A 139 -2.08 10.17 -1.79
CA SER A 139 -2.26 8.81 -1.25
C SER A 139 -1.65 7.73 -2.16
N PHE A 140 -0.73 6.95 -1.62
CA PHE A 140 -0.11 5.81 -2.28
C PHE A 140 -0.85 4.53 -1.89
N LYS A 141 -1.47 3.89 -2.88
CA LYS A 141 -2.09 2.56 -2.73
C LYS A 141 -1.10 1.52 -3.24
N ASN A 142 -0.76 0.53 -2.41
CA ASN A 142 0.13 -0.57 -2.75
C ASN A 142 1.45 -0.13 -3.44
N PRO A 143 2.28 0.70 -2.78
CA PRO A 143 3.54 1.17 -3.39
C PRO A 143 4.49 0.00 -3.65
N SER A 144 5.14 -0.03 -4.82
CA SER A 144 6.18 -1.02 -5.14
C SER A 144 7.37 -0.93 -4.19
N GLN A 145 8.21 -1.97 -4.09
CA GLN A 145 9.39 -1.95 -3.21
C GLN A 145 10.31 -0.74 -3.47
N ALA A 146 10.51 -0.37 -4.74
CA ALA A 146 11.29 0.81 -5.11
C ALA A 146 10.65 2.10 -4.59
N LEU A 147 9.33 2.24 -4.75
CA LEU A 147 8.59 3.41 -4.27
C LEU A 147 8.54 3.45 -2.74
N GLN A 148 8.45 2.30 -2.06
CA GLN A 148 8.53 2.20 -0.62
C GLN A 148 9.89 2.70 -0.08
N ASN A 149 11.00 2.42 -0.78
CA ASN A 149 12.31 2.91 -0.37
C ASN A 149 12.38 4.44 -0.44
N ILE A 150 11.88 5.04 -1.53
CA ILE A 150 11.79 6.51 -1.67
C ILE A 150 10.87 7.11 -0.60
N LEU A 151 9.71 6.49 -0.36
CA LEU A 151 8.75 6.97 0.64
C LEU A 151 9.22 6.77 2.09
N ARG A 152 10.21 5.91 2.32
CA ARG A 152 10.86 5.68 3.62
C ARG A 152 11.83 6.80 3.98
N GLU A 153 12.47 7.41 2.99
CA GLU A 153 13.33 8.60 3.19
C GLU A 153 12.52 9.82 3.66
N THR A 154 11.25 9.87 3.27
CA THR A 154 10.33 10.97 3.61
C THR A 154 9.44 10.67 4.84
N GLY A 155 9.62 9.51 5.47
CA GLY A 155 8.93 9.15 6.71
C GLY A 155 8.60 7.66 6.85
N PRO A 156 8.13 7.22 8.02
CA PRO A 156 7.81 5.82 8.28
C PRO A 156 6.68 5.34 7.37
N LEU A 157 6.81 4.09 6.92
CA LEU A 157 5.74 3.41 6.20
C LEU A 157 4.77 2.77 7.21
N PRO A 158 3.47 2.66 6.90
CA PRO A 158 2.50 1.94 7.73
C PRO A 158 2.95 0.52 8.10
N SER A 159 3.76 -0.11 7.23
CA SER A 159 4.37 -1.43 7.45
C SER A 159 5.49 -1.44 8.52
N ASP A 160 6.18 -0.31 8.76
CA ASP A 160 7.26 -0.23 9.76
C ASP A 160 6.76 -0.21 11.21
N ASP A 161 5.56 0.31 11.45
CA ASP A 161 4.93 0.36 12.77
C ASP A 161 4.68 -1.06 13.32
N ASP A 162 4.36 -2.02 12.44
CA ASP A 162 4.25 -3.45 12.78
C ASP A 162 5.62 -4.10 13.06
N ARG A 163 6.70 -3.58 12.44
CA ARG A 163 8.06 -4.12 12.61
C ARG A 163 8.70 -3.65 13.93
N LEU A 164 8.45 -2.40 14.32
CA LEU A 164 8.98 -1.81 15.58
C LEU A 164 8.21 -2.31 16.81
N LYS A 165 6.89 -2.50 16.71
CA LYS A 165 6.10 -3.12 17.80
C LYS A 165 6.50 -4.58 18.06
N LYS A 166 7.11 -5.27 17.09
CA LYS A 166 7.60 -6.66 17.25
C LYS A 166 8.98 -6.75 17.93
N LYS A 167 9.73 -5.65 18.10
CA LYS A 167 11.06 -5.67 18.76
C LYS A 167 11.10 -5.13 20.20
N GLY A 168 10.03 -4.53 20.72
CA GLY A 168 10.08 -3.80 22.00
C GLY A 168 9.03 -4.12 23.06
N GLY A 169 8.10 -5.05 22.84
CA GLY A 169 6.99 -5.24 23.78
C GLY A 169 6.52 -6.68 23.90
N ALA A 170 6.74 -7.29 25.06
CA ALA A 170 5.96 -8.43 25.52
C ALA A 170 4.48 -8.01 25.63
N GLY A 171 3.71 -8.19 24.56
CA GLY A 171 2.32 -7.74 24.48
C GLY A 171 1.51 -8.49 23.44
N LYS A 172 0.87 -9.59 23.89
CA LYS A 172 -0.31 -10.30 23.34
C LYS A 172 -0.42 -10.40 21.80
N LYS A 173 -0.21 -11.63 21.31
CA LYS A 173 -0.74 -12.19 20.05
C LYS A 173 -2.17 -11.68 19.77
N GLY A 174 -2.30 -10.59 19.03
CA GLY A 174 -3.47 -10.32 18.21
C GLY A 174 -3.37 -11.22 16.99
N SER A 175 -4.43 -11.98 16.71
CA SER A 175 -4.46 -13.06 15.72
C SER A 175 -3.93 -12.64 14.34
N GLN A 176 -2.70 -13.01 14.01
CA GLN A 176 -2.37 -13.41 12.65
C GLN A 176 -3.30 -14.59 12.31
N LYS A 177 -4.37 -14.31 11.56
CA LYS A 177 -5.37 -15.33 11.19
C LYS A 177 -4.79 -16.35 10.20
N TYR A 178 -3.78 -15.95 9.44
CA TYR A 178 -3.11 -16.78 8.43
C TYR A 178 -1.61 -16.67 8.63
N ASP A 179 -0.91 -17.78 8.46
CA ASP A 179 0.52 -17.88 8.67
C ASP A 179 1.20 -17.93 7.30
N TYR A 180 1.66 -16.78 6.81
CA TYR A 180 2.22 -16.62 5.46
C TYR A 180 3.47 -17.49 5.24
N GLU A 181 4.26 -17.75 6.28
CA GLU A 181 5.42 -18.63 6.23
C GLU A 181 4.99 -20.08 5.99
N LYS A 182 3.92 -20.52 6.65
CA LYS A 182 3.35 -21.85 6.40
C LYS A 182 2.68 -21.97 5.04
N ILE A 183 2.06 -20.89 4.55
CA ILE A 183 1.52 -20.86 3.19
C ILE A 183 2.65 -21.05 2.18
N ALA A 184 3.76 -20.31 2.31
CA ALA A 184 4.92 -20.44 1.43
C ALA A 184 5.46 -21.88 1.40
N GLN A 185 5.67 -22.48 2.57
CA GLN A 185 6.16 -23.86 2.69
C GLN A 185 5.19 -24.91 2.14
N ALA A 186 3.88 -24.66 2.25
CA ALA A 186 2.87 -25.56 1.72
C ALA A 186 2.77 -25.45 0.20
N LEU A 187 2.90 -24.24 -0.36
CA LEU A 187 2.89 -23.97 -1.80
C LEU A 187 4.08 -24.62 -2.51
N GLU A 188 5.27 -24.63 -1.90
CA GLU A 188 6.47 -25.28 -2.46
C GLU A 188 6.36 -26.81 -2.51
N LYS A 189 5.51 -27.40 -1.65
CA LYS A 189 5.33 -28.86 -1.53
C LYS A 189 4.05 -29.37 -2.17
N LEU A 190 3.40 -28.57 -3.02
CA LEU A 190 2.19 -29.00 -3.73
C LEU A 190 2.53 -29.96 -4.86
N GLU A 191 1.68 -30.96 -5.03
CA GLU A 191 1.67 -31.82 -6.21
C GLU A 191 1.02 -31.09 -7.39
N GLU A 192 1.29 -31.56 -8.61
CA GLU A 192 0.90 -30.92 -9.87
C GLU A 192 -0.61 -30.60 -9.96
N ASP A 193 -1.46 -31.52 -9.50
CA ASP A 193 -2.92 -31.36 -9.48
C ASP A 193 -3.38 -30.23 -8.53
N ASP A 194 -2.71 -30.08 -7.38
CA ASP A 194 -3.05 -29.07 -6.39
C ASP A 194 -2.46 -27.70 -6.74
N LEU A 195 -1.29 -27.68 -7.41
CA LEU A 195 -0.70 -26.47 -7.96
C LEU A 195 -1.61 -25.85 -9.03
N LEU A 196 -2.18 -26.65 -9.95
CA LEU A 196 -3.16 -26.17 -10.93
C LEU A 196 -4.37 -25.54 -10.25
N ARG A 197 -4.88 -26.18 -9.19
CA ARG A 197 -6.05 -25.68 -8.47
C ARG A 197 -5.74 -24.36 -7.76
N VAL A 198 -4.55 -24.20 -7.20
CA VAL A 198 -4.10 -22.97 -6.55
C VAL A 198 -3.91 -21.85 -7.57
N ILE A 199 -3.28 -22.13 -8.71
CA ILE A 199 -3.15 -21.16 -9.82
C ILE A 199 -4.54 -20.71 -10.30
N GLN A 200 -5.49 -21.63 -10.42
CA GLN A 200 -6.87 -21.31 -10.78
C GLN A 200 -7.54 -20.39 -9.73
N ILE A 201 -7.41 -20.70 -8.43
CA ILE A 201 -7.94 -19.85 -7.35
C ILE A 201 -7.34 -18.45 -7.41
N ILE A 202 -6.04 -18.36 -7.65
CA ILE A 202 -5.30 -17.10 -7.77
C ILE A 202 -5.77 -16.31 -8.99
N ASN A 203 -5.96 -16.96 -10.14
CA ASN A 203 -6.38 -16.31 -11.37
C ASN A 203 -7.84 -15.83 -11.30
N ASP A 204 -8.74 -16.66 -10.74
CA ASP A 204 -10.16 -16.36 -10.58
C ASP A 204 -10.42 -15.24 -9.55
N ASN A 205 -9.51 -15.08 -8.58
CA ASN A 205 -9.57 -14.04 -7.54
C ASN A 205 -8.49 -12.98 -7.75
N LYS A 206 -7.86 -12.95 -8.93
CA LYS A 206 -6.84 -11.95 -9.26
C LYS A 206 -7.51 -10.59 -9.28
N THR A 207 -6.96 -9.68 -8.49
CA THR A 207 -7.32 -8.26 -8.55
C THR A 207 -6.14 -7.49 -9.12
N SER A 208 -6.35 -6.24 -9.51
CA SER A 208 -5.28 -5.35 -10.01
C SER A 208 -4.12 -5.15 -9.02
N ASP A 209 -4.27 -5.59 -7.77
CA ASP A 209 -3.29 -5.50 -6.69
C ASP A 209 -2.43 -6.77 -6.50
N THR A 210 -2.80 -7.91 -7.12
CA THR A 210 -2.08 -9.18 -6.98
C THR A 210 -0.89 -9.26 -7.94
N TYR A 211 0.34 -9.29 -7.42
CA TYR A 211 1.54 -9.45 -8.23
C TYR A 211 1.85 -10.93 -8.46
N ILE A 212 1.88 -11.32 -9.74
CA ILE A 212 2.16 -12.67 -10.20
C ILE A 212 3.15 -12.54 -11.35
N LYS A 213 4.31 -13.19 -11.20
CA LYS A 213 5.28 -13.33 -12.28
C LYS A 213 5.21 -14.78 -12.77
N SER A 214 4.65 -14.95 -13.96
CA SER A 214 4.55 -16.24 -14.65
C SER A 214 5.52 -16.20 -15.82
N ASP A 215 6.66 -16.86 -15.70
CA ASP A 215 7.61 -17.03 -16.81
C ASP A 215 7.06 -18.18 -17.68
N VAL A 216 6.08 -17.88 -18.54
CA VAL A 216 5.42 -18.85 -19.43
C VAL A 216 6.26 -19.15 -20.68
N ASP A 217 7.23 -18.28 -20.98
CA ASP A 217 8.09 -18.38 -22.16
C ASP A 217 9.34 -19.22 -21.86
N GLY A 218 9.12 -20.48 -21.51
CA GLY A 218 10.15 -21.50 -21.69
C GLY A 218 10.32 -21.73 -23.18
N GLU A 219 11.31 -21.09 -23.81
CA GLU A 219 11.67 -21.42 -25.19
C GLU A 219 11.83 -22.94 -25.30
N LEU A 220 11.12 -23.52 -26.28
CA LEU A 220 11.27 -24.90 -26.71
C LEU A 220 12.70 -25.10 -27.22
N MET A 221 13.64 -25.34 -26.31
CA MET A 221 14.98 -25.79 -26.65
C MET A 221 14.83 -27.17 -27.31
N PRO A 222 15.46 -27.41 -28.48
CA PRO A 222 15.46 -28.71 -29.11
C PRO A 222 16.04 -29.73 -28.13
N ALA A 223 15.31 -30.83 -27.94
CA ALA A 223 15.60 -31.90 -27.00
C ALA A 223 17.07 -32.35 -27.08
N SER A 224 17.87 -31.94 -26.10
CA SER A 224 19.12 -32.63 -25.77
C SER A 224 18.78 -33.85 -24.92
N PRO A 225 19.29 -35.07 -25.20
CA PRO A 225 18.78 -36.31 -24.62
C PRO A 225 19.15 -36.54 -23.14
N THR A 226 19.69 -35.56 -22.43
CA THR A 226 20.34 -35.80 -21.11
C THR A 226 20.04 -34.76 -20.02
N THR A 227 19.03 -33.91 -20.18
CA THR A 227 18.65 -32.96 -19.12
C THR A 227 17.17 -33.03 -18.84
N ASP A 228 16.84 -33.31 -17.57
CA ASP A 228 15.50 -33.50 -17.03
C ASP A 228 14.50 -32.43 -17.49
N LEU A 229 13.32 -32.90 -17.87
CA LEU A 229 12.16 -32.15 -18.40
C LEU A 229 11.48 -31.27 -17.33
N LEU A 230 12.21 -30.39 -16.64
CA LEU A 230 11.67 -29.50 -15.61
C LEU A 230 11.86 -28.01 -15.94
N ALA A 231 11.71 -27.64 -17.21
CA ALA A 231 11.56 -26.24 -17.62
C ALA A 231 10.10 -25.90 -17.99
N ALA A 232 9.13 -26.44 -17.23
CA ALA A 232 7.75 -26.00 -17.32
C ALA A 232 7.58 -24.76 -16.43
N GLY A 233 7.23 -23.64 -17.07
CA GLY A 233 7.10 -22.28 -16.55
C GLY A 233 7.12 -22.06 -15.04
N GLU A 234 8.07 -21.24 -14.58
CA GLU A 234 8.16 -20.82 -13.19
C GLU A 234 7.01 -19.86 -12.86
N PHE A 235 6.16 -20.25 -11.91
CA PHE A 235 5.08 -19.43 -11.37
C PHE A 235 5.48 -18.89 -9.99
N SER A 236 5.84 -17.61 -9.93
CA SER A 236 6.18 -16.93 -8.67
C SER A 236 5.08 -15.94 -8.26
N ILE A 237 4.66 -16.04 -7.00
CA ILE A 237 3.58 -15.22 -6.42
C ILE A 237 4.06 -14.53 -5.15
N ASP A 238 3.79 -13.23 -5.05
CA ASP A 238 4.04 -12.48 -3.82
C ASP A 238 2.85 -12.62 -2.86
N LEU A 239 3.04 -13.41 -1.80
CA LEU A 239 2.03 -13.70 -0.80
C LEU A 239 1.56 -12.46 -0.02
N TYR A 240 2.35 -11.39 0.02
CA TYR A 240 2.00 -10.13 0.70
C TYR A 240 1.17 -9.19 -0.17
N THR A 241 1.11 -9.44 -1.49
CA THR A 241 0.26 -8.69 -2.43
C THR A 241 -1.12 -9.32 -2.60
N MET A 242 -1.36 -10.46 -1.95
CA MET A 242 -2.62 -11.17 -2.00
C MET A 242 -3.68 -10.48 -1.15
N SER A 243 -4.91 -10.39 -1.67
CA SER A 243 -6.05 -9.90 -0.89
C SER A 243 -6.37 -10.85 0.28
N ASP A 244 -6.96 -10.33 1.36
CA ASP A 244 -7.39 -11.14 2.51
C ASP A 244 -8.40 -12.24 2.10
N ALA A 245 -9.24 -11.96 1.10
CA ALA A 245 -10.20 -12.92 0.55
C ALA A 245 -9.49 -14.07 -0.18
N MET A 246 -8.48 -13.76 -0.99
CA MET A 246 -7.69 -14.76 -1.70
C MET A 246 -6.81 -15.57 -0.75
N THR A 247 -6.16 -14.90 0.21
CA THR A 247 -5.35 -15.54 1.26
C THR A 247 -6.18 -16.53 2.07
N LYS A 248 -7.43 -16.18 2.38
CA LYS A 248 -8.37 -17.08 3.07
C LYS A 248 -8.70 -18.32 2.22
N LEU A 249 -9.04 -18.15 0.94
CA LEU A 249 -9.37 -19.27 0.06
C LEU A 249 -8.19 -20.23 -0.12
N LEU A 250 -6.99 -19.66 -0.28
CA LEU A 250 -5.76 -20.41 -0.42
C LEU A 250 -5.40 -21.13 0.89
N TRP A 251 -5.52 -20.46 2.04
CA TRP A 251 -5.36 -21.07 3.36
C TRP A 251 -6.35 -22.21 3.62
N ASP A 252 -7.64 -21.98 3.37
CA ASP A 252 -8.69 -22.99 3.57
C ASP A 252 -8.45 -24.22 2.66
N TYR A 253 -8.00 -23.99 1.42
CA TYR A 253 -7.61 -25.07 0.50
C TYR A 253 -6.43 -25.90 1.04
N LEU A 254 -5.34 -25.22 1.44
CA LEU A 254 -4.13 -25.86 1.98
C LEU A 254 -4.38 -26.58 3.32
N VAL A 255 -5.25 -26.04 4.18
CA VAL A 255 -5.65 -26.66 5.45
C VAL A 255 -6.53 -27.88 5.20
N SER A 256 -7.45 -27.83 4.23
CA SER A 256 -8.35 -28.92 3.88
C SER A 256 -7.59 -30.13 3.33
N ARG A 257 -6.55 -29.88 2.52
CA ARG A 257 -5.70 -30.92 1.91
C ARG A 257 -4.62 -31.48 2.84
N SER A 258 -4.55 -31.01 4.09
CA SER A 258 -3.67 -31.48 5.17
C SER A 258 -2.16 -31.17 5.07
N TYR A 259 -1.72 -30.34 4.13
CA TYR A 259 -0.34 -29.82 4.04
C TYR A 259 0.08 -29.05 5.31
N LEU A 260 -0.85 -28.28 5.87
CA LEU A 260 -0.63 -27.49 7.10
C LEU A 260 -0.88 -28.28 8.40
N ARG A 261 -1.46 -29.49 8.31
CA ARG A 261 -1.67 -30.36 9.48
C ARG A 261 -0.45 -31.22 9.78
N GLN A 262 0.30 -31.65 8.76
CA GLN A 262 1.56 -32.38 8.94
C GLN A 262 2.64 -31.54 9.65
N LEU A 263 2.73 -30.24 9.35
CA LEU A 263 3.64 -29.30 10.03
C LEU A 263 3.31 -29.08 11.52
N ARG A 264 2.09 -29.41 11.97
CA ARG A 264 1.69 -29.26 13.38
C ARG A 264 2.21 -30.40 14.27
N ILE A 265 2.70 -31.50 13.68
CA ILE A 265 3.12 -32.69 14.42
C ILE A 265 4.61 -32.63 14.81
N GLN A 266 5.43 -31.80 14.14
CA GLN A 266 6.87 -31.71 14.45
C GLN A 266 7.21 -30.84 15.68
N ASP A 267 6.31 -29.98 16.15
CA ASP A 267 6.53 -29.08 17.30
C ASP A 267 5.79 -29.52 18.59
N TRP A 268 5.54 -30.82 18.77
CA TRP A 268 5.10 -31.33 20.07
C TRP A 268 6.32 -31.71 20.92
N PRO A 269 6.56 -31.10 22.10
CA PRO A 269 7.63 -31.55 22.98
C PRO A 269 7.32 -32.97 23.46
N LEU A 270 8.20 -33.92 23.13
CA LEU A 270 8.20 -35.32 23.57
C LEU A 270 8.48 -35.48 25.08
N THR A 271 7.71 -34.82 25.95
CA THR A 271 7.75 -35.08 27.40
C THR A 271 6.35 -35.15 28.00
N ALA A 272 5.58 -36.13 27.53
CA ALA A 272 4.49 -36.70 28.33
C ALA A 272 4.83 -38.17 28.59
N THR A 273 5.75 -38.39 29.54
CA THR A 273 5.99 -39.71 30.13
C THR A 273 4.69 -40.24 30.73
N LEU A 274 4.15 -41.26 30.08
CA LEU A 274 3.10 -42.14 30.60
C LEU A 274 3.58 -42.77 31.91
N ARG A 275 2.90 -42.50 33.03
CA ARG A 275 2.91 -43.41 34.18
C ARG A 275 1.65 -44.27 34.14
N PRO A 276 1.76 -45.60 34.19
CA PRO A 276 0.61 -46.46 34.43
C PRO A 276 0.35 -46.53 35.95
N THR A 277 -0.77 -45.96 36.41
CA THR A 277 -1.29 -46.27 37.75
C THR A 277 -2.03 -47.60 37.72
N GLN A 278 -1.39 -48.64 38.24
CA GLN A 278 -2.06 -49.89 38.62
C GLN A 278 -2.85 -49.73 39.94
N LYS A 279 -3.98 -50.44 39.99
CA LYS A 279 -4.98 -50.56 41.05
C LYS A 279 -4.41 -51.05 42.39
N SER A 280 -5.06 -50.66 43.50
CA SER A 280 -5.22 -51.58 44.65
C SER A 280 -6.51 -51.29 45.43
N LYS A 281 -7.33 -52.33 45.57
CA LYS A 281 -8.45 -52.46 46.51
C LYS A 281 -7.88 -52.78 47.91
N LYS A 282 -8.48 -52.20 48.96
CA LYS A 282 -8.66 -52.68 50.35
C LYS A 282 -9.14 -51.42 51.12
N GLY A 283 -10.36 -51.32 51.60
CA GLY A 283 -11.00 -52.18 52.60
C GLY A 283 -10.91 -51.45 53.93
N LEU A 284 -12.03 -50.93 54.45
CA LEU A 284 -12.16 -50.64 55.87
C LEU A 284 -13.60 -50.92 56.31
N VAL A 285 -13.67 -51.86 57.24
CA VAL A 285 -14.83 -52.27 58.04
C VAL A 285 -14.78 -51.47 59.34
N SER A 286 -15.97 -51.17 59.85
CA SER A 286 -16.33 -50.64 61.17
C SER A 286 -16.09 -49.15 61.43
#